data_AF-A0A813I171-F1
#
_entry.id   AF-A0A813I171-F1
#
_cell.length_a   1.000
_cell.length_b   1.000
_cell.length_c   1.000
_cell.angle_alpha   90.00
_cell.angle_beta   90.00
_cell.angle_gamma   90.00
#
_symmetry.space_group_name_H-M   'P 1'
#
loop_
_entity.id
_entity.type
_entity.pdbx_description
1 polymer ?
#
loop_
_entity_poly.entity_id
_entity_poly.type
_entity_poly.pdbx_seq_one_letter_code
_entity_poly.pdbx_strand_id
1 'polypeptide(L)'
;PCGVIAAVQAFLLRALLQRAPSAAAVLEVDEKLRHEALLDALAEVLFRNADDGKKAVVLVPSSSAAVPLSLSSIRCLQPALFTSYEQLRYHLNQRPYRDLLLNPSGCGIPLLLYSLVWTRGVESIRERDADDPKTCAMIGAHGYCTQELVNLMVIGKAYSNVFDGTKRLGSAKDGWCVLQGVPRRGNVGFLSLFEAFKCIESHYTVLFSPDAGVDPQDANRAIELYYFDQLARQSDQIRLTVLPRQLPSHLSTGFEDGESMIDRCIRTKWKDASVDWNGSDVIL
;
A
#
# COMPACT_ATOMS: atom_id res chain seq x y z
N PRO A 1 8.62 -0.96 8.89
CA PRO A 1 8.77 -1.26 7.44
C PRO A 1 7.98 -0.26 6.59
N CYS A 2 8.65 0.52 5.71
CA CYS A 2 8.01 1.58 4.90
C CYS A 2 6.84 1.07 4.06
N GLY A 3 6.94 -0.09 3.42
CA GLY A 3 5.84 -0.67 2.62
C GLY A 3 4.52 -0.83 3.39
N VAL A 4 4.59 -1.21 4.68
CA VAL A 4 3.42 -1.36 5.54
C VAL A 4 2.76 -0.02 5.82
N ILE A 5 3.57 0.98 6.16
CA ILE A 5 3.08 2.31 6.50
C ILE A 5 2.58 3.02 5.22
N ALA A 6 3.26 2.85 4.09
CA ALA A 6 2.84 3.34 2.77
C ALA A 6 1.48 2.76 2.35
N ALA A 7 1.29 1.45 2.48
CA ALA A 7 0.02 0.81 2.18
C ALA A 7 -1.12 1.35 3.07
N VAL A 8 -0.92 1.42 4.39
CA VAL A 8 -1.93 1.96 5.31
C VAL A 8 -2.23 3.43 4.98
N GLN A 9 -1.21 4.24 4.71
CA GLN A 9 -1.40 5.65 4.37
C GLN A 9 -2.13 5.85 3.04
N ALA A 10 -1.88 5.00 2.04
CA ALA A 10 -2.61 5.07 0.78
C ALA A 10 -4.12 4.80 1.00
N PHE A 11 -4.48 3.85 1.87
CA PHE A 11 -5.87 3.62 2.25
C PHE A 11 -6.45 4.72 3.14
N LEU A 12 -5.65 5.30 4.04
CA LEU A 12 -6.02 6.47 4.83
C LEU A 12 -6.40 7.62 3.90
N LEU A 13 -5.54 7.96 2.95
CA LEU A 13 -5.77 9.05 1.99
C LEU A 13 -7.01 8.78 1.13
N ARG A 14 -7.20 7.54 0.66
CA ARG A 14 -8.45 7.14 -0.02
C ARG A 14 -9.68 7.38 0.88
N ALA A 15 -9.61 6.97 2.14
CA ALA A 15 -10.72 7.14 3.08
C ALA A 15 -11.00 8.61 3.42
N LEU A 16 -9.95 9.45 3.44
CA LEU A 16 -10.05 10.90 3.57
C LEU A 16 -10.68 11.53 2.33
N LEU A 17 -10.25 11.16 1.11
CA LEU A 17 -10.81 11.65 -0.15
C LEU A 17 -12.32 11.38 -0.27
N GLN A 18 -12.80 10.27 0.30
CA GLN A 18 -14.22 9.93 0.31
C GLN A 18 -15.05 10.73 1.32
N ARG A 19 -14.40 11.33 2.32
CA ARG A 19 -15.07 12.03 3.44
C ARG A 19 -14.87 13.54 3.40
N ALA A 20 -13.79 14.00 2.79
CA ALA A 20 -13.43 15.40 2.74
C ALA A 20 -14.46 16.16 1.89
N PRO A 21 -14.91 17.35 2.34
CA PRO A 21 -15.88 18.15 1.61
C PRO A 21 -15.29 18.77 0.34
N SER A 22 -13.96 18.88 0.23
CA SER A 22 -13.25 19.45 -0.90
C SER A 22 -11.83 18.89 -1.00
N ALA A 23 -11.20 19.09 -2.16
CA ALA A 23 -9.80 18.70 -2.40
C ALA A 23 -8.84 19.35 -1.39
N ALA A 24 -9.02 20.64 -1.10
CA ALA A 24 -8.18 21.36 -0.12
C ALA A 24 -8.32 20.79 1.30
N ALA A 25 -9.53 20.34 1.67
CA ALA A 25 -9.79 19.80 3.00
C ALA A 25 -9.08 18.46 3.27
N VAL A 26 -8.61 17.75 2.24
CA VAL A 26 -7.79 16.52 2.40
C VAL A 26 -6.42 16.85 2.99
N LEU A 27 -5.91 18.06 2.77
CA LEU A 27 -4.58 18.50 3.22
C LEU A 27 -4.59 19.03 4.66
N GLU A 28 -5.75 19.48 5.15
CA GLU A 28 -5.94 20.06 6.48
C GLU A 28 -7.03 19.32 7.27
N VAL A 29 -6.76 18.05 7.58
CA VAL A 29 -7.73 17.17 8.26
C VAL A 29 -7.62 17.27 9.79
N ASP A 30 -8.77 17.44 10.44
CA ASP A 30 -8.87 17.38 11.90
C ASP A 30 -8.58 15.96 12.44
N GLU A 31 -8.33 15.89 13.75
CA GLU A 31 -7.97 14.62 14.41
C GLU A 31 -9.10 13.58 14.32
N LYS A 32 -10.36 14.01 14.40
CA LYS A 32 -11.52 13.11 14.36
C LYS A 32 -11.64 12.44 12.99
N LEU A 33 -11.54 13.22 11.91
CA LEU A 33 -11.62 12.74 10.55
C LEU A 33 -10.42 11.83 10.22
N ARG A 34 -9.23 12.19 10.69
CA ARG A 34 -8.02 11.36 10.56
C ARG A 34 -8.17 10.02 11.26
N HIS A 35 -8.72 10.03 12.48
CA HIS A 35 -8.99 8.81 13.26
C HIS A 35 -10.00 7.90 12.55
N GLU A 36 -11.12 8.45 12.09
CA GLU A 36 -12.11 7.68 11.34
C GLU A 36 -11.50 7.10 10.07
N ALA A 37 -10.82 7.90 9.25
CA ALA A 37 -10.17 7.42 8.04
C ALA A 37 -9.11 6.33 8.31
N LEU A 38 -8.40 6.41 9.44
CA LEU A 38 -7.42 5.39 9.82
C LEU A 38 -8.10 4.06 10.18
N LEU A 39 -9.23 4.12 10.89
CA LEU A 39 -10.04 2.93 11.16
C LEU A 39 -10.57 2.30 9.87
N ASP A 40 -10.99 3.11 8.89
CA ASP A 40 -11.44 2.60 7.59
C ASP A 40 -10.29 1.97 6.82
N ALA A 41 -9.11 2.58 6.85
CA ALA A 41 -7.92 2.06 6.20
C ALA A 41 -7.51 0.70 6.77
N LEU A 42 -7.47 0.57 8.09
CA LEU A 42 -7.15 -0.70 8.75
C LEU A 42 -8.22 -1.76 8.49
N ALA A 43 -9.50 -1.42 8.57
CA ALA A 43 -10.60 -2.33 8.28
C ALA A 43 -10.52 -2.83 6.83
N GLU A 44 -10.32 -1.93 5.88
CA GLU A 44 -10.22 -2.25 4.45
C GLU A 44 -9.02 -3.14 4.14
N VAL A 45 -7.84 -2.83 4.70
CA VAL A 45 -6.60 -3.61 4.53
C VAL A 45 -6.73 -5.01 5.12
N LEU A 46 -7.39 -5.17 6.26
CA LEU A 46 -7.65 -6.48 6.85
C LEU A 46 -8.73 -7.26 6.08
N PHE A 47 -9.87 -6.63 5.82
CA PHE A 47 -11.06 -7.33 5.33
C PHE A 47 -10.91 -7.85 3.90
N ARG A 48 -10.17 -7.14 3.04
CA ARG A 48 -9.84 -7.62 1.68
C ARG A 48 -9.04 -8.92 1.62
N ASN A 49 -8.39 -9.30 2.74
CA ASN A 49 -7.60 -10.53 2.82
C ASN A 49 -8.47 -11.74 3.17
N ALA A 50 -9.72 -11.51 3.57
CA ALA A 50 -10.70 -12.57 3.76
C ALA A 50 -11.17 -13.04 2.37
N ASP A 51 -10.84 -14.29 2.02
CA ASP A 51 -11.43 -14.97 0.86
C ASP A 51 -12.92 -15.31 1.11
N ASP A 52 -13.61 -15.71 0.04
CA ASP A 52 -14.95 -16.29 0.14
C ASP A 52 -14.99 -17.42 1.19
N GLY A 53 -15.81 -17.22 2.22
CA GLY A 53 -15.98 -18.16 3.33
C GLY A 53 -14.97 -18.01 4.49
N LYS A 54 -13.93 -17.18 4.36
CA LYS A 54 -13.03 -16.82 5.47
C LYS A 54 -13.49 -15.55 6.18
N LYS A 55 -13.06 -15.39 7.43
CA LYS A 55 -13.35 -14.24 8.28
C LYS A 55 -12.11 -13.37 8.40
N ALA A 56 -12.30 -12.05 8.50
CA ALA A 56 -11.20 -11.17 8.89
C ALA A 56 -10.79 -11.48 10.34
N VAL A 57 -9.50 -11.49 10.62
CA VAL A 57 -8.96 -11.81 11.95
C VAL A 57 -8.17 -10.63 12.48
N VAL A 58 -8.46 -10.24 13.72
CA VAL A 58 -7.59 -9.37 14.51
C VAL A 58 -7.08 -10.17 15.70
N LEU A 59 -5.77 -10.18 15.86
CA LEU A 59 -5.15 -10.83 17.00
C LEU A 59 -5.24 -9.95 18.25
N VAL A 60 -5.65 -10.53 19.37
CA VAL A 60 -5.79 -9.83 20.66
C VAL A 60 -5.15 -10.62 21.80
N PRO A 61 -4.58 -9.98 22.83
CA PRO A 61 -4.03 -10.69 23.99
C PRO A 61 -5.13 -11.46 24.74
N SER A 62 -4.81 -12.66 25.26
CA SER A 62 -5.74 -13.43 26.11
C SER A 62 -6.10 -12.75 27.43
N SER A 63 -5.27 -11.83 27.92
CA SER A 63 -5.47 -11.12 29.19
C SER A 63 -5.77 -9.65 28.95
N SER A 64 -6.80 -9.14 29.62
CA SER A 64 -7.27 -7.75 29.57
C SER A 64 -6.30 -6.73 30.18
N ALA A 65 -5.15 -7.15 30.70
CA ALA A 65 -4.15 -6.24 31.24
C ALA A 65 -3.52 -5.45 30.07
N ALA A 66 -3.95 -4.20 29.92
CA ALA A 66 -3.37 -3.22 29.01
C ALA A 66 -1.90 -2.99 29.39
N VAL A 67 -1.00 -3.70 28.72
CA VAL A 67 0.45 -3.60 28.88
C VAL A 67 1.03 -3.59 27.46
N PRO A 68 2.11 -2.84 27.18
CA PRO A 68 2.75 -2.91 25.86
C PRO A 68 3.00 -4.37 25.52
N LEU A 69 2.55 -4.82 24.34
CA LEU A 69 2.76 -6.21 23.94
C LEU A 69 4.28 -6.47 23.90
N SER A 70 4.73 -7.30 24.84
CA SER A 70 6.07 -7.87 24.80
C SER A 70 6.15 -8.94 23.70
N LEU A 71 7.36 -9.26 23.22
CA LEU A 71 7.56 -10.38 22.28
C LEU A 71 6.97 -11.70 22.82
N SER A 72 7.02 -11.89 24.14
CA SER A 72 6.44 -13.04 24.84
C SER A 72 4.92 -13.07 24.73
N SER A 73 4.28 -11.90 24.81
CA SER A 73 2.82 -11.72 24.74
C SER A 73 2.25 -11.99 23.34
N ILE A 74 3.06 -11.81 22.29
CA ILE A 74 2.66 -12.13 20.89
C ILE A 74 2.30 -13.62 20.75
N ARG A 75 2.99 -14.51 21.48
CA ARG A 75 2.72 -15.97 21.45
C ARG A 75 1.36 -16.36 22.05
N CYS A 76 0.79 -15.48 22.88
CA CYS A 76 -0.48 -15.72 23.55
C CYS A 76 -1.64 -15.01 22.85
N LEU A 77 -1.43 -14.40 21.69
CA LEU A 77 -2.51 -13.74 20.96
C LEU A 77 -3.58 -14.76 20.54
N GLN A 78 -4.84 -14.37 20.70
CA GLN A 78 -6.02 -15.12 20.28
C GLN A 78 -6.67 -14.44 19.07
N PRO A 79 -7.20 -15.22 18.11
CA PRO A 79 -7.88 -14.67 16.95
C PRO A 79 -9.30 -14.22 17.31
N ALA A 80 -9.59 -12.93 17.13
CA ALA A 80 -10.95 -12.40 17.06
C ALA A 80 -11.41 -12.40 15.59
N LEU A 81 -12.55 -13.05 15.32
CA LEU A 81 -13.06 -13.30 13.98
C LEU A 81 -14.21 -12.33 13.63
N PHE A 82 -14.15 -11.73 12.45
CA PHE A 82 -15.14 -10.78 11.95
C PHE A 82 -15.70 -11.23 10.60
N THR A 83 -17.02 -11.28 10.50
CA THR A 83 -17.73 -11.77 9.30
C THR A 83 -18.15 -10.67 8.34
N SER A 84 -18.14 -9.41 8.79
CA SER A 84 -18.47 -8.26 7.95
C SER A 84 -17.53 -7.09 8.19
N TYR A 85 -17.42 -6.21 7.19
CA TYR A 85 -16.62 -5.00 7.26
C TYR A 85 -17.09 -4.10 8.41
N GLU A 86 -18.39 -3.92 8.57
CA GLU A 86 -19.02 -3.07 9.59
C GLU A 86 -18.72 -3.58 10.99
N GLN A 87 -18.78 -4.91 11.18
CA GLN A 87 -18.45 -5.54 12.47
C GLN A 87 -16.99 -5.30 12.83
N LEU A 88 -16.07 -5.55 11.89
CA LEU A 88 -14.64 -5.29 12.07
C LEU A 88 -14.40 -3.81 12.41
N ARG A 89 -14.93 -2.91 11.58
CA ARG A 89 -14.77 -1.46 11.68
C ARG A 89 -15.30 -0.91 13.00
N TYR A 90 -16.44 -1.41 13.48
CA TYR A 90 -17.00 -1.07 14.78
C TYR A 90 -16.04 -1.49 15.90
N HIS A 91 -15.58 -2.73 15.90
CA HIS A 91 -14.70 -3.24 16.96
C HIS A 91 -13.32 -2.60 16.96
N LEU A 92 -12.75 -2.23 15.81
CA LEU A 92 -11.48 -1.49 15.74
C LEU A 92 -11.55 -0.15 16.50
N ASN A 93 -12.74 0.46 16.63
CA ASN A 93 -12.94 1.67 17.42
C ASN A 93 -13.20 1.42 18.91
N GLN A 94 -13.40 0.16 19.32
CA GLN A 94 -13.64 -0.23 20.70
C GLN A 94 -12.35 -0.71 21.38
N ARG A 95 -12.34 -0.65 22.72
CA ARG A 95 -11.31 -1.36 23.50
C ARG A 95 -11.55 -2.88 23.42
N PRO A 96 -10.48 -3.70 23.41
CA PRO A 96 -9.06 -3.33 23.48
C PRO A 96 -8.43 -3.00 22.12
N TYR A 97 -9.10 -3.28 21.00
CA TYR A 97 -8.56 -3.18 19.63
C TYR A 97 -7.95 -1.81 19.33
N ARG A 98 -8.68 -0.75 19.67
CA ARG A 98 -8.26 0.63 19.44
C ARG A 98 -6.92 0.92 20.12
N ASP A 99 -6.81 0.57 21.39
CA ASP A 99 -5.62 0.86 22.20
C ASP A 99 -4.42 -0.01 21.79
N LEU A 100 -4.67 -1.20 21.23
CA LEU A 100 -3.62 -2.09 20.74
C LEU A 100 -3.06 -1.63 19.38
N LEU A 101 -3.93 -1.26 18.45
CA LEU A 101 -3.56 -0.94 17.07
C LEU A 101 -3.16 0.53 16.86
N LEU A 102 -3.74 1.45 17.63
CA LEU A 102 -3.61 2.89 17.39
C LEU A 102 -2.76 3.63 18.43
N ASN A 103 -2.24 2.94 19.45
CA ASN A 103 -1.32 3.57 20.40
C ASN A 103 0.01 3.91 19.68
N PRO A 104 0.41 5.20 19.61
CA PRO A 104 1.64 5.62 18.91
C PRO A 104 2.92 4.98 19.46
N SER A 105 2.96 4.64 20.74
CA SER A 105 4.09 3.95 21.39
C SER A 105 3.84 2.45 21.56
N GLY A 106 2.84 1.93 20.86
CA GLY A 106 2.41 0.54 20.94
C GLY A 106 3.06 -0.36 19.89
N CYS A 107 2.35 -1.44 19.58
CA CYS A 107 2.78 -2.56 18.73
C CYS A 107 1.81 -2.76 17.55
N GLY A 108 1.09 -1.71 17.15
CA GLY A 108 0.03 -1.80 16.15
C GLY A 108 0.52 -2.34 14.81
N ILE A 109 1.73 -1.96 14.39
CA ILE A 109 2.35 -2.45 13.14
C ILE A 109 2.54 -3.98 13.15
N PRO A 110 3.32 -4.58 14.08
CA PRO A 110 3.46 -6.04 14.09
C PRO A 110 2.12 -6.76 14.32
N LEU A 111 1.22 -6.19 15.13
CA LEU A 111 -0.10 -6.80 15.36
C LEU A 111 -0.95 -6.83 14.08
N LEU A 112 -0.94 -5.76 13.30
CA LEU A 112 -1.58 -5.68 11.98
C LEU A 112 -1.00 -6.73 11.03
N LEU A 113 0.34 -6.87 10.99
CA LEU A 113 1.01 -7.84 10.14
C LEU A 113 0.61 -9.28 10.47
N TYR A 114 0.64 -9.66 11.74
CA TYR A 114 0.20 -11.00 12.12
C TYR A 114 -1.30 -11.22 11.86
N SER A 115 -2.12 -10.20 12.07
CA SER A 115 -3.57 -10.24 11.77
C SER A 115 -3.84 -10.44 10.27
N LEU A 116 -3.05 -9.81 9.39
CA LEU A 116 -3.14 -9.99 7.94
C LEU A 116 -2.75 -11.40 7.50
N VAL A 117 -1.60 -11.90 7.99
CA VAL A 117 -1.15 -13.27 7.71
C VAL A 117 -2.16 -14.30 8.19
N TRP A 118 -2.77 -14.07 9.36
CA TRP A 118 -3.81 -14.96 9.88
C TRP A 118 -5.08 -14.90 9.05
N THR A 119 -5.52 -13.70 8.66
CA THR A 119 -6.72 -13.49 7.85
C THR A 119 -6.61 -14.19 6.49
N ARG A 120 -5.48 -14.01 5.79
CA ARG A 120 -5.21 -14.69 4.52
C ARG A 120 -4.99 -16.19 4.72
N GLY A 121 -4.25 -16.55 5.78
CA GLY A 121 -3.83 -17.90 6.13
C GLY A 121 -2.48 -18.26 5.50
N VAL A 122 -1.58 -18.83 6.31
CA VAL A 122 -0.21 -19.19 5.91
C VAL A 122 -0.19 -20.14 4.72
N GLU A 123 -1.04 -21.16 4.72
CA GLU A 123 -1.17 -22.11 3.61
C GLU A 123 -1.63 -21.40 2.32
N SER A 124 -2.54 -20.45 2.42
CA SER A 124 -3.00 -19.70 1.25
C SER A 124 -1.92 -18.79 0.69
N ILE A 125 -1.14 -18.14 1.56
CA ILE A 125 0.02 -17.34 1.14
C ILE A 125 1.04 -18.23 0.43
N ARG A 126 1.42 -19.36 1.03
CA ARG A 126 2.51 -20.21 0.52
C ARG A 126 2.11 -21.03 -0.70
N GLU A 127 0.93 -21.62 -0.71
CA GLU A 127 0.54 -22.61 -1.72
C GLU A 127 -0.36 -22.03 -2.82
N ARG A 128 -1.04 -20.90 -2.58
CA ARG A 128 -1.98 -20.31 -3.54
C ARG A 128 -1.54 -18.97 -4.11
N ASP A 129 -0.81 -18.18 -3.34
CA ASP A 129 -0.39 -16.84 -3.77
C ASP A 129 1.04 -16.79 -4.30
N ALA A 130 1.97 -17.49 -3.63
CA ALA A 130 3.36 -17.47 -4.01
C ALA A 130 3.61 -18.11 -5.39
N ASP A 131 4.39 -17.44 -6.24
CA ASP A 131 4.91 -18.05 -7.48
C ASP A 131 5.90 -19.18 -7.15
N ASP A 132 6.67 -19.04 -6.05
CA ASP A 132 7.51 -20.09 -5.48
C ASP A 132 7.30 -20.20 -3.95
N PRO A 133 6.64 -21.29 -3.47
CA PRO A 133 6.36 -21.52 -2.06
C PRO A 133 7.59 -21.59 -1.14
N LYS A 134 8.79 -21.79 -1.71
CA LYS A 134 10.06 -21.90 -0.95
C LYS A 134 10.68 -20.54 -0.65
N THR A 135 10.40 -19.54 -1.47
CA THR A 135 11.01 -18.20 -1.38
C THR A 135 10.04 -17.15 -0.85
N CYS A 136 8.74 -17.46 -0.78
CA CYS A 136 7.73 -16.56 -0.22
C CYS A 136 8.02 -16.19 1.24
N ALA A 137 8.26 -14.90 1.46
CA ALA A 137 8.41 -14.30 2.77
C ALA A 137 7.66 -12.97 2.82
N MET A 138 7.16 -12.58 3.99
CA MET A 138 6.54 -11.26 4.19
C MET A 138 7.58 -10.18 4.53
N ILE A 139 8.65 -10.59 5.21
CA ILE A 139 9.77 -9.74 5.60
C ILE A 139 11.03 -10.38 5.02
N GLY A 140 11.73 -9.63 4.17
CA GLY A 140 12.93 -10.06 3.48
C GLY A 140 14.19 -9.82 4.30
N ALA A 141 15.34 -9.87 3.61
CA ALA A 141 16.63 -9.57 4.20
C ALA A 141 16.64 -8.18 4.87
N HIS A 142 17.42 -8.04 5.94
CA HIS A 142 17.55 -6.79 6.71
C HIS A 142 16.25 -6.20 7.28
N GLY A 143 15.16 -6.99 7.33
CA GLY A 143 13.88 -6.53 7.87
C GLY A 143 13.03 -5.71 6.91
N TYR A 144 13.37 -5.69 5.62
CA TYR A 144 12.60 -4.98 4.59
C TYR A 144 11.26 -5.67 4.31
N CYS A 145 10.27 -4.85 3.96
CA CYS A 145 8.97 -5.34 3.49
C CYS A 145 9.16 -5.96 2.10
N THR A 146 8.67 -7.18 1.88
CA THR A 146 8.67 -7.77 0.53
C THR A 146 7.50 -7.27 -0.30
N GLN A 147 7.57 -7.48 -1.62
CA GLN A 147 6.45 -7.14 -2.52
C GLN A 147 5.21 -7.96 -2.19
N GLU A 148 5.37 -9.21 -1.76
CA GLU A 148 4.26 -10.09 -1.35
C GLU A 148 3.49 -9.48 -0.18
N LEU A 149 4.18 -8.92 0.83
CA LEU A 149 3.50 -8.26 1.95
C LEU A 149 2.79 -6.98 1.50
N VAL A 150 3.42 -6.20 0.63
CA VAL A 150 2.81 -4.98 0.08
C VAL A 150 1.56 -5.31 -0.74
N ASN A 151 1.62 -6.31 -1.60
CA ASN A 151 0.48 -6.81 -2.37
C ASN A 151 -0.58 -7.44 -1.47
N LEU A 152 -0.21 -8.14 -0.41
CA LEU A 152 -1.16 -8.65 0.59
C LEU A 152 -1.99 -7.49 1.18
N MET A 153 -1.36 -6.36 1.47
CA MET A 153 -2.05 -5.18 2.00
C MET A 153 -2.86 -4.42 0.93
N VAL A 154 -2.37 -4.31 -0.31
CA VAL A 154 -3.00 -3.46 -1.34
C VAL A 154 -3.99 -4.21 -2.25
N ILE A 155 -3.80 -5.51 -2.50
CA ILE A 155 -4.67 -6.31 -3.37
C ILE A 155 -5.32 -7.50 -2.66
N GLY A 156 -4.95 -7.80 -1.40
CA GLY A 156 -5.52 -8.91 -0.63
C GLY A 156 -4.95 -10.29 -1.01
N LYS A 157 -3.85 -10.31 -1.75
CA LYS A 157 -3.14 -11.51 -2.23
C LYS A 157 -1.64 -11.30 -2.11
N ALA A 158 -0.90 -12.29 -1.63
CA ALA A 158 0.56 -12.24 -1.49
C ALA A 158 1.28 -12.55 -2.82
N TYR A 159 0.82 -11.97 -3.94
CA TYR A 159 1.47 -12.16 -5.24
C TYR A 159 2.81 -11.42 -5.28
N SER A 160 3.81 -12.01 -5.96
CA SER A 160 5.16 -11.46 -6.03
C SER A 160 5.32 -10.33 -7.04
N ASN A 161 4.38 -10.21 -7.99
CA ASN A 161 4.53 -9.29 -9.13
C ASN A 161 3.61 -8.07 -9.05
N VAL A 162 4.04 -7.00 -9.70
CA VAL A 162 3.31 -5.70 -9.78
C VAL A 162 2.60 -5.47 -11.10
N PHE A 163 2.87 -6.29 -12.13
CA PHE A 163 2.21 -6.19 -13.44
C PHE A 163 0.74 -6.54 -13.39
N ASP A 164 -0.04 -6.05 -14.34
CA ASP A 164 -1.47 -6.37 -14.45
C ASP A 164 -1.72 -7.80 -14.94
N GLY A 165 -2.71 -8.45 -14.33
CA GLY A 165 -3.24 -9.75 -14.74
C GLY A 165 -2.29 -10.92 -14.49
N THR A 166 -2.38 -11.94 -15.34
CA THR A 166 -1.58 -13.16 -15.24
C THR A 166 -0.70 -13.29 -16.47
N LYS A 167 0.60 -13.57 -16.28
CA LYS A 167 1.53 -13.85 -17.38
C LYS A 167 1.80 -15.35 -17.46
N ARG A 168 1.78 -15.91 -18.68
CA ARG A 168 2.15 -17.30 -18.94
C ARG A 168 3.45 -17.33 -19.72
N LEU A 169 4.48 -17.90 -19.11
CA LEU A 169 5.81 -18.05 -19.68
C LEU A 169 6.07 -19.53 -20.02
N GLY A 170 6.94 -19.78 -20.99
CA GLY A 170 7.30 -21.14 -21.42
C GLY A 170 6.58 -21.59 -22.68
N SER A 171 6.57 -22.90 -22.90
CA SER A 171 6.07 -23.51 -24.13
C SER A 171 5.40 -24.84 -23.85
N ALA A 172 4.65 -25.37 -24.81
CA ALA A 172 4.08 -26.71 -24.71
C ALA A 172 5.16 -27.81 -24.53
N LYS A 173 6.41 -27.56 -24.93
CA LYS A 173 7.53 -28.50 -24.77
C LYS A 173 8.18 -28.40 -23.39
N ASP A 174 8.32 -27.19 -22.85
CA ASP A 174 9.08 -26.91 -21.62
C ASP A 174 8.19 -26.77 -20.37
N GLY A 175 6.87 -26.82 -20.56
CA GLY A 175 5.87 -26.52 -19.53
C GLY A 175 5.55 -25.03 -19.46
N TRP A 176 4.39 -24.72 -18.87
CA TRP A 176 3.96 -23.35 -18.63
C TRP A 176 4.26 -22.95 -17.19
N CYS A 177 4.92 -21.82 -17.01
CA CYS A 177 5.04 -21.11 -15.74
C CYS A 177 3.99 -19.99 -15.74
N VAL A 178 3.14 -19.96 -14.70
CA VAL A 178 2.08 -18.95 -14.56
C VAL A 178 2.48 -18.01 -13.45
N LEU A 179 2.69 -16.74 -13.78
CA LEU A 179 3.04 -15.69 -12.83
C LEU A 179 1.81 -14.83 -12.54
N GLN A 180 1.50 -14.66 -11.26
CA GLN A 180 0.36 -13.84 -10.84
C GLN A 180 0.77 -12.40 -10.59
N GLY A 181 0.06 -11.48 -11.21
CA GLY A 181 0.17 -10.04 -10.99
C GLY A 181 -1.11 -9.45 -10.40
N VAL A 182 -1.24 -8.14 -10.45
CA VAL A 182 -2.38 -7.39 -9.93
C VAL A 182 -3.66 -7.82 -10.67
N PRO A 183 -4.62 -8.48 -9.99
CA PRO A 183 -5.72 -9.16 -10.67
C PRO A 183 -6.77 -8.19 -11.23
N ARG A 184 -6.87 -7.00 -10.64
CA ARG A 184 -7.80 -5.96 -11.04
C ARG A 184 -7.26 -4.60 -10.66
N ARG A 185 -7.58 -3.58 -11.46
CA ARG A 185 -7.30 -2.19 -11.12
C ARG A 185 -8.09 -1.79 -9.87
N GLY A 186 -7.38 -1.35 -8.84
CA GLY A 186 -7.95 -0.82 -7.61
C GLY A 186 -7.89 0.72 -7.56
N ASN A 187 -8.56 1.30 -6.56
CA ASN A 187 -8.46 2.74 -6.25
C ASN A 187 -7.12 3.09 -5.59
N VAL A 188 -6.42 2.08 -5.06
CA VAL A 188 -5.05 2.15 -4.55
C VAL A 188 -4.25 1.11 -5.31
N GLY A 189 -3.06 1.50 -5.76
CA GLY A 189 -2.12 0.67 -6.51
C GLY A 189 -0.74 1.30 -6.45
N PHE A 190 0.16 0.84 -7.33
CA PHE A 190 1.55 1.29 -7.33
C PHE A 190 1.95 1.84 -8.70
N LEU A 191 2.93 2.74 -8.66
CA LEU A 191 3.81 3.03 -9.79
C LEU A 191 5.14 2.39 -9.44
N SER A 192 5.72 1.60 -10.34
CA SER A 192 6.95 0.89 -10.03
C SER A 192 7.91 0.92 -11.21
N LEU A 193 9.17 1.26 -10.91
CA LEU A 193 10.28 1.07 -11.84
C LEU A 193 10.62 -0.41 -12.04
N PHE A 194 10.09 -1.32 -11.21
CA PHE A 194 10.36 -2.76 -11.35
C PHE A 194 9.94 -3.28 -12.74
N GLU A 195 8.83 -2.78 -13.28
CA GLU A 195 8.38 -3.17 -14.62
C GLU A 195 9.27 -2.60 -15.72
N ALA A 196 9.70 -1.34 -15.56
CA ALA A 196 10.49 -0.64 -16.56
C ALA A 196 11.98 -1.05 -16.54
N PHE A 197 12.52 -1.41 -15.36
CA PHE A 197 13.97 -1.58 -15.14
C PHE A 197 14.36 -2.87 -14.40
N LYS A 198 13.41 -3.67 -13.90
CA LYS A 198 13.69 -4.87 -13.08
C LYS A 198 14.60 -4.61 -11.86
N CYS A 199 14.56 -3.38 -11.33
CA CYS A 199 15.33 -2.98 -10.15
C CYS A 199 14.57 -3.28 -8.85
N ILE A 200 15.27 -3.73 -7.81
CA ILE A 200 14.68 -4.00 -6.50
C ILE A 200 14.21 -2.68 -5.87
N GLU A 201 12.93 -2.61 -5.53
CA GLU A 201 12.33 -1.45 -4.85
C GLU A 201 12.72 -1.48 -3.37
N SER A 202 13.49 -0.49 -2.93
CA SER A 202 14.01 -0.41 -1.55
C SER A 202 13.19 0.49 -0.64
N HIS A 203 12.27 1.30 -1.19
CA HIS A 203 11.53 2.30 -0.45
C HIS A 203 10.15 2.55 -1.06
N TYR A 204 9.14 2.65 -0.21
CA TYR A 204 7.74 2.89 -0.62
C TYR A 204 7.30 4.27 -0.12
N THR A 205 6.72 5.04 -1.02
CA THR A 205 6.18 6.38 -0.77
C THR A 205 4.78 6.49 -1.36
N VAL A 206 4.05 7.56 -1.01
CA VAL A 206 2.67 7.73 -1.47
C VAL A 206 2.54 8.99 -2.31
N LEU A 207 1.98 8.81 -3.51
CA LEU A 207 1.50 9.88 -4.38
C LEU A 207 -0.02 9.85 -4.42
N PHE A 208 -0.68 10.98 -4.26
CA PHE A 208 -2.13 11.09 -4.39
C PHE A 208 -2.55 12.41 -5.00
N SER A 209 -3.70 12.43 -5.69
CA SER A 209 -4.36 13.67 -6.10
C SER A 209 -5.45 14.01 -5.09
N PRO A 210 -5.57 15.28 -4.65
CA PRO A 210 -6.66 15.69 -3.76
C PRO A 210 -7.99 15.83 -4.50
N ASP A 211 -7.96 15.95 -5.84
CA ASP A 211 -9.16 15.99 -6.68
C ASP A 211 -9.60 14.57 -7.04
N ALA A 212 -10.61 14.06 -6.34
CA ALA A 212 -11.19 12.74 -6.58
C ALA A 212 -11.90 12.60 -7.94
N GLY A 213 -12.15 13.72 -8.65
CA GLY A 213 -12.73 13.74 -9.98
C GLY A 213 -11.72 13.61 -11.13
N VAL A 214 -10.42 13.60 -10.83
CA VAL A 214 -9.38 13.41 -11.86
C VAL A 214 -9.43 11.98 -12.38
N ASP A 215 -9.65 11.83 -13.68
CA ASP A 215 -9.38 10.56 -14.35
C ASP A 215 -7.87 10.47 -14.65
N PRO A 216 -7.14 9.54 -14.03
CA PRO A 216 -5.72 9.37 -14.31
C PRO A 216 -5.43 8.88 -15.74
N GLN A 217 -6.43 8.49 -16.53
CA GLN A 217 -6.30 8.16 -17.96
C GLN A 217 -6.47 9.38 -18.86
N ASP A 218 -6.99 10.50 -18.34
CA ASP A 218 -7.10 11.73 -19.12
C ASP A 218 -5.71 12.30 -19.39
N ALA A 219 -5.30 12.19 -20.65
CA ALA A 219 -4.00 12.66 -21.13
C ALA A 219 -4.04 14.11 -21.63
N ASN A 220 -5.15 14.84 -21.44
CA ASN A 220 -5.28 16.24 -21.87
C ASN A 220 -5.36 17.22 -20.70
N ARG A 221 -5.49 16.74 -19.46
CA ARG A 221 -5.61 17.56 -18.26
C ARG A 221 -4.36 17.42 -17.39
N ALA A 222 -3.88 18.56 -16.88
CA ALA A 222 -2.84 18.58 -15.86
C ALA A 222 -3.32 17.89 -14.58
N ILE A 223 -2.44 17.14 -13.93
CA ILE A 223 -2.75 16.39 -12.71
C ILE A 223 -1.88 16.92 -11.58
N GLU A 224 -2.52 17.40 -10.53
CA GLU A 224 -1.85 17.78 -9.28
C GLU A 224 -1.69 16.54 -8.39
N LEU A 225 -0.46 16.23 -8.04
CA LEU A 225 -0.09 15.14 -7.14
C LEU A 225 0.65 15.70 -5.93
N TYR A 226 0.37 15.12 -4.76
CA TYR A 226 1.11 15.38 -3.53
C TYR A 226 1.95 14.17 -3.21
N TYR A 227 3.24 14.41 -2.97
CA TYR A 227 4.21 13.40 -2.61
C TYR A 227 4.40 13.38 -1.09
N PHE A 228 4.37 12.18 -0.53
CA PHE A 228 4.61 11.96 0.89
C PHE A 228 5.60 10.83 1.14
N ASP A 229 6.74 11.18 1.74
CA ASP A 229 7.72 10.22 2.28
C ASP A 229 7.65 10.16 3.81
N GLN A 230 7.25 8.99 4.31
CA GLN A 230 7.07 8.71 5.74
C GLN A 230 8.39 8.54 6.50
N LEU A 231 9.48 8.18 5.83
CA LEU A 231 10.77 7.94 6.48
C LEU A 231 11.64 9.19 6.52
N ALA A 232 11.44 10.13 5.60
CA ALA A 232 12.25 11.34 5.49
C ALA A 232 11.89 12.44 6.52
N ARG A 233 10.88 12.23 7.37
CA ARG A 233 10.32 13.27 8.27
C ARG A 233 10.04 14.56 7.51
N GLN A 234 9.44 14.42 6.33
CA GLN A 234 9.13 15.52 5.43
C GLN A 234 8.42 16.65 6.18
N SER A 235 9.06 17.81 6.24
CA SER A 235 8.54 19.02 6.89
C SER A 235 7.62 19.80 5.96
N ASP A 236 7.97 19.81 4.68
CA ASP A 236 7.35 20.67 3.67
C ASP A 236 6.51 19.86 2.70
N GLN A 237 5.40 20.45 2.28
CA GLN A 237 4.50 19.83 1.32
C GLN A 237 5.14 19.84 -0.08
N ILE A 238 5.32 18.65 -0.67
CA ILE A 238 5.83 18.50 -2.03
C ILE A 238 4.64 18.33 -2.97
N ARG A 239 4.40 19.35 -3.80
CA ARG A 239 3.35 19.37 -4.83
C ARG A 239 3.98 19.21 -6.20
N LEU A 240 3.53 18.21 -6.94
CA LEU A 240 3.96 17.90 -8.29
C LEU A 240 2.82 18.20 -9.26
N THR A 241 3.13 18.92 -10.34
CA THR A 241 2.21 19.12 -11.46
C THR A 241 2.66 18.23 -12.60
N VAL A 242 1.84 17.23 -12.93
CA VAL A 242 2.10 16.32 -14.05
C VAL A 242 1.35 16.83 -15.28
N LEU A 243 2.08 17.12 -16.35
CA LEU A 243 1.51 17.54 -17.63
C LEU A 243 1.65 16.40 -18.64
N PRO A 244 0.59 15.64 -18.93
CA PRO A 244 0.66 14.55 -19.88
C PRO A 244 0.99 15.06 -21.29
N ARG A 245 1.68 14.25 -22.10
CA ARG A 245 2.03 14.53 -23.51
C ARG A 245 2.93 15.77 -23.71
N GLN A 246 3.69 16.14 -22.70
CA GLN A 246 4.67 17.22 -22.74
C GLN A 246 6.04 16.70 -22.31
N LEU A 247 6.62 15.76 -23.07
CA LEU A 247 7.95 15.26 -22.73
C LEU A 247 8.97 16.40 -22.83
N PRO A 248 9.79 16.65 -21.78
CA PRO A 248 10.84 17.67 -21.83
C PRO A 248 11.79 17.44 -23.01
N SER A 249 12.23 18.51 -23.66
CA SER A 249 13.04 18.42 -24.88
C SER A 249 14.43 17.80 -24.67
N HIS A 250 14.94 17.82 -23.43
CA HIS A 250 16.20 17.16 -23.08
C HIS A 250 16.06 15.65 -22.94
N LEU A 251 14.83 15.11 -23.02
CA LEU A 251 14.52 13.71 -22.87
C LEU A 251 14.01 13.13 -24.19
N SER A 252 14.59 11.99 -24.54
CA SER A 252 14.30 11.23 -25.76
C SER A 252 13.36 10.06 -25.51
N THR A 253 13.42 9.48 -24.31
CA THR A 253 12.69 8.27 -23.91
C THR A 253 11.96 8.44 -22.58
N GLY A 254 12.27 9.47 -21.80
CA GLY A 254 11.72 9.72 -20.46
C GLY A 254 12.43 8.95 -19.35
N PHE A 255 13.56 8.31 -19.66
CA PHE A 255 14.30 7.41 -18.78
C PHE A 255 15.82 7.59 -18.88
N GLU A 256 16.24 8.82 -19.11
CA GLU A 256 17.65 9.21 -19.21
C GLU A 256 18.38 9.18 -17.86
N ASP A 257 19.70 9.02 -17.91
CA ASP A 257 20.57 9.09 -16.73
C ASP A 257 20.59 10.53 -16.17
N GLY A 258 20.29 10.66 -14.87
CA GLY A 258 20.19 11.95 -14.17
C GLY A 258 18.76 12.41 -13.87
N GLU A 259 17.75 11.74 -14.42
CA GLU A 259 16.35 12.00 -14.07
C GLU A 259 15.99 11.43 -12.70
N SER A 260 15.14 12.15 -11.96
CA SER A 260 14.65 11.70 -10.66
C SER A 260 13.93 10.36 -10.77
N MET A 261 14.14 9.49 -9.77
CA MET A 261 13.43 8.22 -9.66
C MET A 261 11.91 8.41 -9.59
N ILE A 262 11.45 9.52 -9.00
CA ILE A 262 10.02 9.84 -8.88
C ILE A 262 9.45 10.21 -10.24
N ASP A 263 10.13 11.06 -11.01
CA ASP A 263 9.71 11.44 -12.36
C ASP A 263 9.66 10.23 -13.29
N ARG A 264 10.64 9.31 -13.16
CA ARG A 264 10.66 8.04 -13.89
C ARG A 264 9.48 7.15 -13.46
N CYS A 265 9.17 7.06 -12.17
CA CYS A 265 8.01 6.34 -11.65
C CYS A 265 6.70 6.90 -12.24
N ILE A 266 6.52 8.22 -12.23
CA ILE A 266 5.34 8.90 -12.80
C ILE A 266 5.20 8.54 -14.29
N ARG A 267 6.30 8.54 -15.04
CA ARG A 267 6.32 8.19 -16.47
C ARG A 267 6.08 6.71 -16.78
N THR A 268 6.12 5.81 -15.80
CA THR A 268 5.61 4.44 -16.03
C THR A 268 4.10 4.43 -16.33
N LYS A 269 3.38 5.44 -15.83
CA LYS A 269 1.95 5.63 -16.08
C LYS A 269 1.66 6.69 -17.14
N TRP A 270 2.34 7.82 -17.10
CA TRP A 270 2.20 8.90 -18.08
C TRP A 270 3.48 9.05 -18.88
N LYS A 271 3.70 8.15 -19.84
CA LYS A 271 4.96 7.96 -20.58
C LYS A 271 5.64 9.25 -21.05
N ASP A 272 4.86 10.16 -21.63
CA ASP A 272 5.37 11.39 -22.23
C ASP A 272 5.06 12.62 -21.37
N ALA A 273 4.96 12.48 -20.04
CA ALA A 273 4.68 13.61 -19.16
C ALA A 273 5.93 14.39 -18.75
N SER A 274 5.78 15.71 -18.58
CA SER A 274 6.68 16.51 -17.76
C SER A 274 6.15 16.55 -16.32
N VAL A 275 7.08 16.65 -15.37
CA VAL A 275 6.80 16.80 -13.94
C VAL A 275 7.39 18.12 -13.49
N ASP A 276 6.54 19.02 -12.98
CA ASP A 276 6.97 20.26 -12.35
C ASP A 276 6.89 20.11 -10.82
N TRP A 277 8.03 20.31 -10.15
CA TRP A 277 8.18 20.21 -8.70
C TRP A 277 7.70 21.47 -7.94
N ASN A 278 7.17 22.46 -8.66
CA ASN A 278 6.58 23.68 -8.12
C ASN A 278 7.53 24.45 -7.18
N GLY A 279 8.83 24.43 -7.47
CA GLY A 279 9.86 25.07 -6.64
C GLY A 279 10.35 24.24 -5.45
N SER A 280 9.85 23.01 -5.29
CA SER A 280 10.44 22.03 -4.35
C SER A 280 11.75 21.49 -4.91
N ASP A 281 12.69 21.14 -4.03
CA ASP A 281 13.91 20.46 -4.44
C ASP A 281 13.57 19.08 -5.01
N VAL A 282 14.18 18.74 -6.16
CA VAL A 282 14.06 17.42 -6.77
C VAL A 282 14.80 16.42 -5.89
N ILE A 283 14.04 15.53 -5.25
CA ILE A 283 14.58 14.48 -4.39
C ILE A 283 14.67 13.16 -5.16
N LEU A 284 15.71 12.39 -4.83
CA LEU A 284 16.03 11.06 -5.39
C LEU A 284 16.34 11.06 -6.89
#